data_AF-X1KYX4-F1
#
_entry.id   AF-X1KYX4-F1
#
_cell.length_a   1.000
_cell.length_b   1.000
_cell.length_c   1.000
_cell.angle_alpha   90.00
_cell.angle_beta   90.00
_cell.angle_gamma   90.00
#
_symmetry.space_group_name_H-M   'P 1'
#
loop_
_entity.id
_entity.type
_entity.pdbx_description
1 polymer ?
#
loop_
_entity_poly.entity_id
_entity_poly.type
_entity_poly.pdbx_seq_one_letter_code
_entity_poly.pdbx_strand_id
1 'polypeptide(L)'
;MAMTAILGFLLIGVGTLAASAYALPDGSLYPVKLAGEQVRMTLAFSDIDKAKLHIQFAECRAGEMVEMACQGKSDEIFMLTEQVANHLDKVYVMEKT
;
A
#
# COMPACT_ATOMS: atom_id res chain seq x y z
N MET A 1 24.43 23.35 -8.22
CA MET A 1 23.12 23.77 -8.76
C MET A 1 22.29 22.56 -9.21
N ALA A 2 22.64 21.84 -10.28
CA ALA A 2 21.86 20.67 -10.74
C ALA A 2 21.92 19.48 -9.77
N MET A 3 23.11 19.06 -9.32
CA MET A 3 23.27 17.96 -8.35
C MET A 3 22.54 18.23 -7.02
N THR A 4 22.59 19.48 -6.54
CA THR A 4 21.91 19.94 -5.32
C THR A 4 20.39 19.95 -5.47
N ALA A 5 19.87 20.31 -6.65
CA ALA A 5 18.43 20.23 -6.92
C ALA A 5 17.97 18.77 -7.01
N ILE A 6 18.71 17.90 -7.70
CA ILE A 6 18.41 16.46 -7.80
C ILE A 6 18.41 15.81 -6.42
N LEU A 7 19.40 16.11 -5.58
CA LEU A 7 19.46 15.60 -4.21
C LEU A 7 18.29 16.12 -3.36
N GLY A 8 17.91 17.39 -3.52
CA GLY A 8 16.73 17.96 -2.87
C GLY A 8 15.44 17.24 -3.28
N PHE A 9 15.23 17.03 -4.58
CA PHE A 9 14.07 16.29 -5.11
C PHE A 9 14.05 14.83 -4.64
N LEU A 10 15.22 14.17 -4.55
CA LEU A 10 15.33 12.80 -4.05
C LEU A 10 14.98 12.71 -2.56
N LEU A 11 15.49 13.63 -1.73
CA LEU A 11 15.21 13.64 -0.29
C LEU A 11 13.74 13.96 0.00
N ILE A 12 13.14 14.91 -0.73
CA ILE A 12 11.71 15.21 -0.62
C ILE A 12 10.89 14.00 -1.07
N GLY A 13 11.23 13.39 -2.21
CA GLY A 13 10.54 12.21 -2.73
C GLY A 13 10.59 11.01 -1.79
N VAL A 14 11.76 10.68 -1.24
CA VAL A 14 11.94 9.57 -0.27
C VAL A 14 11.22 9.86 1.04
N GLY A 15 11.27 11.11 1.54
CA GLY A 15 10.54 11.52 2.74
C GLY A 15 9.03 11.39 2.59
N THR A 16 8.47 11.79 1.45
CA THR A 16 7.04 11.63 1.14
C THR A 16 6.62 10.16 1.04
N LEU A 17 7.46 9.30 0.43
CA LEU A 17 7.19 7.86 0.38
C LEU A 17 7.17 7.23 1.78
N ALA A 18 8.15 7.55 2.63
CA ALA A 18 8.22 7.04 4.00
C ALA A 18 7.00 7.48 4.83
N ALA A 19 6.58 8.74 4.70
CA ALA A 19 5.37 9.23 5.37
C ALA A 19 4.09 8.57 4.83
N SER A 20 4.03 8.32 3.51
CA SER A 20 2.86 7.68 2.89
C SER A 20 2.60 6.27 3.39
N ALA A 21 3.61 5.56 3.91
CA ALA A 21 3.43 4.21 4.47
C ALA A 21 2.40 4.16 5.61
N TYR A 22 2.22 5.28 6.34
CA TYR A 22 1.27 5.43 7.43
C TYR A 22 -0.03 6.16 7.03
N ALA A 23 -0.18 6.51 5.75
CA ALA A 23 -1.38 7.19 5.28
C ALA A 23 -2.61 6.27 5.37
N LEU A 24 -3.73 6.84 5.81
CA LEU A 24 -5.05 6.22 5.86
C LEU A 24 -5.86 6.57 4.61
N PRO A 25 -6.93 5.82 4.28
CA PRO A 25 -7.71 6.00 3.04
C PRO A 25 -8.16 7.44 2.73
N ASP A 26 -8.53 8.19 3.76
CA ASP A 26 -9.00 9.58 3.64
C ASP A 26 -7.86 10.62 3.67
N GLY A 27 -6.62 10.16 3.83
CA GLY A 27 -5.42 10.99 3.90
C GLY A 27 -4.88 11.37 2.52
N SER A 28 -4.33 12.58 2.40
CA SER A 28 -3.80 13.10 1.13
C SER A 28 -2.62 12.32 0.55
N LEU A 29 -1.88 11.57 1.38
CA LEU A 29 -0.76 10.73 0.97
C LEU A 29 -1.15 9.28 0.64
N TYR A 30 -2.41 8.91 0.78
CA TYR A 30 -2.87 7.55 0.47
C TYR A 30 -2.64 7.12 -0.98
N PRO A 31 -2.87 8.00 -2.00
CA PRO A 31 -2.51 7.65 -3.37
C PRO A 31 -1.01 7.38 -3.56
N VAL A 32 -0.15 8.06 -2.78
CA VAL A 32 1.30 7.84 -2.80
C VAL A 32 1.64 6.49 -2.19
N LYS A 33 0.95 6.09 -1.12
CA LYS A 33 1.07 4.76 -0.51
C LYS A 33 0.79 3.66 -1.54
N LEU A 34 -0.36 3.74 -2.20
CA LEU A 34 -0.79 2.78 -3.21
C LEU A 34 0.18 2.72 -4.39
N ALA A 35 0.70 3.87 -4.85
CA ALA A 35 1.72 3.90 -5.89
C ALA A 35 3.01 3.19 -5.45
N GLY A 36 3.45 3.39 -4.21
CA GLY A 36 4.59 2.67 -3.63
C GLY A 36 4.38 1.16 -3.55
N GLU A 37 3.17 0.73 -3.15
CA GLU A 37 2.77 -0.68 -3.15
C GLU A 37 2.80 -1.29 -4.56
N GLN A 38 2.30 -0.57 -5.57
CA GLN A 38 2.33 -1.00 -6.97
C GLN A 38 3.76 -1.12 -7.52
N VAL A 39 4.67 -0.20 -7.15
CA VAL A 39 6.09 -0.30 -7.49
C VAL A 39 6.70 -1.56 -6.89
N ARG A 40 6.42 -1.86 -5.61
CA ARG A 40 6.88 -3.10 -4.97
C ARG A 40 6.35 -4.34 -5.70
N MET A 41 5.07 -4.34 -6.09
CA MET A 41 4.46 -5.44 -6.84
C MET A 41 5.10 -5.63 -8.22
N THR A 42 5.39 -4.54 -8.93
CA THR A 42 6.03 -4.57 -10.26
C THR A 42 7.46 -5.11 -10.19
N LEU A 43 8.16 -4.87 -9.08
CA LEU A 43 9.53 -5.33 -8.85
C LEU A 43 9.61 -6.74 -8.23
N ALA A 44 8.48 -7.36 -7.89
CA ALA A 44 8.44 -8.75 -7.44
C ALA A 44 8.43 -9.70 -8.65
N PHE A 45 9.56 -10.40 -8.86
CA PHE A 45 9.75 -11.23 -10.05
C PHE A 45 9.23 -12.66 -9.89
N SER A 46 9.16 -13.19 -8.66
CA SER A 46 8.63 -14.53 -8.41
C SER A 46 7.17 -14.49 -7.94
N ASP A 47 6.43 -15.55 -8.21
CA ASP A 47 5.04 -15.65 -7.76
C ASP A 47 4.95 -15.78 -6.24
N ILE A 48 5.94 -16.40 -5.59
CA ILE A 48 6.04 -16.44 -4.12
C ILE A 48 6.20 -15.02 -3.54
N ASP A 49 7.06 -14.18 -4.15
CA ASP A 49 7.26 -12.81 -3.67
C ASP A 49 6.00 -11.96 -3.86
N LYS A 50 5.32 -12.09 -5.01
CA LYS A 50 4.04 -11.42 -5.27
C LYS A 50 2.96 -11.88 -4.30
N ALA A 51 2.87 -13.18 -4.00
CA ALA A 51 1.89 -13.73 -3.06
C ALA A 51 2.14 -13.17 -1.66
N LYS A 52 3.40 -13.11 -1.24
CA LYS A 52 3.80 -12.47 0.03
C LYS A 52 3.41 -10.98 0.07
N LEU A 53 3.59 -10.23 -1.02
CA LEU A 53 3.15 -8.84 -1.08
C LEU A 53 1.63 -8.70 -0.96
N HIS A 54 0.85 -9.55 -1.63
CA HIS A 54 -0.61 -9.55 -1.47
C HIS A 54 -1.03 -9.78 -0.01
N ILE A 55 -0.42 -10.76 0.68
CA ILE A 55 -0.68 -10.98 2.12
C ILE A 55 -0.34 -9.74 2.94
N GLN A 56 0.83 -9.13 2.72
CA GLN A 56 1.23 -7.91 3.44
C GLN A 56 0.28 -6.73 3.19
N PHE A 57 -0.22 -6.57 1.97
CA PHE A 57 -1.18 -5.52 1.67
C PHE A 57 -2.54 -5.78 2.31
N ALA A 58 -3.00 -7.04 2.34
CA ALA A 58 -4.20 -7.43 3.08
C ALA A 58 -4.09 -7.14 4.59
N GLU A 59 -2.96 -7.50 5.21
CA GLU A 59 -2.66 -7.18 6.61
C GLU A 59 -2.67 -5.67 6.85
N CYS A 60 -2.09 -4.89 5.93
CA CYS A 60 -2.09 -3.44 6.01
C CYS A 60 -3.51 -2.86 5.95
N ARG A 61 -4.35 -3.33 5.02
CA ARG A 61 -5.76 -2.90 4.93
C ARG A 61 -6.54 -3.25 6.19
N ALA A 62 -6.29 -4.42 6.79
CA ALA A 62 -6.90 -4.80 8.06
C ALA A 62 -6.48 -3.86 9.21
N GLY A 63 -5.21 -3.45 9.26
CA GLY A 63 -4.75 -2.43 10.20
C GLY A 63 -5.42 -1.08 10.01
N GLU A 64 -5.61 -0.65 8.76
CA GLU A 64 -6.34 0.58 8.44
C GLU A 64 -7.81 0.50 8.85
N MET A 65 -8.47 -0.65 8.69
CA MET A 65 -9.85 -0.83 9.15
C MET A 65 -9.98 -0.55 10.64
N VAL A 66 -9.03 -1.03 11.45
CA VAL A 66 -9.02 -0.77 12.90
C VAL A 66 -8.95 0.73 13.16
N GLU A 67 -8.07 1.43 12.45
CA GLU A 67 -7.92 2.88 12.60
C GLU A 67 -9.17 3.65 12.12
N MET A 68 -9.76 3.26 10.98
CA MET A 68 -11.00 3.86 10.48
C MET A 68 -12.19 3.58 11.40
N ALA A 69 -12.24 2.40 12.02
CA ALA A 69 -13.24 2.05 13.03
C ALA A 69 -13.10 2.93 14.28
N CYS A 70 -11.86 3.12 14.78
CA CYS A 70 -11.57 4.03 15.89
C CYS A 70 -12.01 5.47 15.59
N GLN A 71 -11.97 5.88 14.32
CA GLN A 71 -12.40 7.20 13.86
C GLN A 71 -13.88 7.29 13.45
N GLY A 72 -14.64 6.20 13.56
CA GLY A 72 -16.07 6.15 13.20
C GLY A 72 -16.37 6.20 11.70
N LYS A 73 -15.37 5.95 10.84
CA LYS A 73 -15.46 6.06 9.38
C LYS A 73 -15.86 4.73 8.73
N SER A 74 -17.15 4.38 8.85
CA SER A 74 -17.65 3.07 8.45
C SER A 74 -17.60 2.81 6.94
N ASP A 75 -17.79 3.83 6.10
CA ASP A 75 -17.77 3.68 4.63
C ASP A 75 -16.40 3.19 4.12
N GLU A 76 -15.33 3.69 4.74
CA GLU A 76 -13.95 3.33 4.41
C GLU A 76 -13.65 1.86 4.77
N ILE A 77 -14.26 1.34 5.83
CA ILE A 77 -14.12 -0.06 6.26
C ILE A 77 -14.68 -1.02 5.21
N PHE A 78 -15.80 -0.69 4.56
CA PHE A 78 -16.38 -1.52 3.50
C PHE A 78 -15.43 -1.62 2.30
N MET A 79 -14.90 -0.49 1.84
CA MET A 79 -13.92 -0.46 0.74
C MET A 79 -12.66 -1.25 1.10
N LEU A 80 -12.14 -1.09 2.33
CA LEU A 80 -10.98 -1.85 2.80
C LEU A 80 -11.28 -3.36 2.84
N THR A 81 -12.52 -3.76 3.13
CA THR A 81 -12.92 -5.18 3.16
C THR A 81 -12.85 -5.80 1.79
N GLU A 82 -13.31 -5.08 0.77
CA GLU A 82 -13.15 -5.55 -0.61
C GLU A 82 -11.66 -5.64 -1.01
N GLN A 83 -10.83 -4.69 -0.59
CA GLN A 83 -9.39 -4.73 -0.88
C GLN A 83 -8.70 -5.94 -0.21
N VAL A 84 -9.01 -6.24 1.05
CA VAL A 84 -8.53 -7.46 1.73
C VAL A 84 -8.93 -8.69 0.95
N ALA A 85 -10.21 -8.81 0.58
CA ALA A 85 -10.72 -9.96 -0.17
C ALA A 85 -10.01 -10.12 -1.52
N ASN A 86 -9.78 -9.02 -2.25
CA ASN A 86 -9.06 -9.03 -3.52
C ASN A 86 -7.61 -9.52 -3.36
N HIS A 87 -6.87 -9.03 -2.36
CA HIS A 87 -5.52 -9.51 -2.11
C HIS A 87 -5.47 -11.00 -1.78
N LEU A 88 -6.40 -11.52 -0.97
CA LEU A 88 -6.47 -12.94 -0.64
C LEU A 88 -6.86 -13.81 -1.86
N ASP A 89 -7.77 -13.33 -2.71
CA ASP A 89 -8.14 -14.01 -3.96
C ASP A 89 -6.92 -14.15 -4.89
N LYS A 90 -6.11 -13.10 -5.02
CA LYS A 90 -4.87 -13.15 -5.81
C LYS A 90 -3.90 -14.21 -5.30
N VAL A 91 -3.74 -14.34 -3.98
CA VAL A 91 -2.89 -15.40 -3.38
C VAL A 91 -3.43 -16.78 -3.75
N TYR A 92 -4.75 -16.98 -3.62
CA TYR A 92 -5.38 -18.26 -3.95
C TYR A 92 -5.20 -18.67 -5.42
N VAL A 93 -5.36 -17.72 -6.35
CA VAL A 93 -5.15 -17.96 -7.78
C VAL A 93 -3.71 -18.33 -8.08
N MET A 94 -2.75 -17.69 -7.41
CA MET A 94 -1.32 -17.94 -7.60
C MET A 94 -0.86 -19.28 -7.02
N GLU A 95 -1.47 -19.76 -5.93
CA GLU A 95 -1.22 -21.12 -5.42
C GLU A 95 -1.58 -22.20 -6.45
N LYS A 96 -2.56 -21.92 -7.31
CA LYS A 96 -3.04 -22.86 -8.33
C LYS A 96 -2.25 -22.87 -9.65
N THR A 97 -1.25 -22.01 -9.78
CA THR A 97 -0.45 -21.84 -11.01
C THR A 97 0.89 -22.56 -10.88
#